data_AF-A0A9E4S726-F1
#
_entry.id   AF-A0A9E4S726-F1
#
_cell.length_a   1.000
_cell.length_b   1.000
_cell.length_c   1.000
_cell.angle_alpha   90.00
_cell.angle_beta   90.00
_cell.angle_gamma   90.00
#
_symmetry.space_group_name_H-M   'P 1'
#
loop_
_entity.id
_entity.type
_entity.pdbx_description
1 polymer ?
#
loop_
_entity_poly.entity_id
_entity_poly.type
_entity_poly.pdbx_seq_one_letter_code
_entity_poly.pdbx_strand_id
1 'polypeptide(L)'
;MSEPHQAISTQRAPSHRLSLALIAALCGALLLAMFAGTASAQSSAAIGRGFTGVVRSVSIIDGRLAIESKGTLFQLVVSGSTVIDVPPDQDVGLAGLPIALGFRIAGSVDKAITDANGIAFSEIRIARKIIVIPEKATRSHKRTIAAGKQGDDLTALDADGVKTELPGRGAGIEKGDAIIILVQRAGR
;
A
#
# COMPACT_ATOMS: atom_id res chain seq x y z
N MET A 1 39.70 82.54 33.95
CA MET A 1 38.46 82.60 33.13
C MET A 1 38.66 81.70 31.93
N SER A 2 37.61 80.93 31.63
CA SER A 2 37.34 80.08 30.44
C SER A 2 37.87 78.62 30.45
N GLU A 3 36.91 77.69 30.55
CA GLU A 3 36.97 76.22 30.27
C GLU A 3 37.28 75.93 28.77
N PRO A 4 37.29 74.67 28.22
CA PRO A 4 37.07 73.30 28.77
C PRO A 4 38.06 72.22 28.25
N HIS A 5 37.95 70.96 28.70
CA HIS A 5 37.71 69.77 27.83
C HIS A 5 37.83 68.42 28.56
N GLN A 6 36.84 67.58 28.26
CA GLN A 6 36.58 66.21 28.74
C GLN A 6 37.66 65.18 28.35
N ALA A 7 37.74 64.09 29.11
CA ALA A 7 38.14 62.78 28.55
C ALA A 7 37.22 61.67 29.09
N ILE A 8 36.64 60.98 28.13
CA ILE A 8 35.50 60.06 28.18
C ILE A 8 35.89 58.67 28.67
N SER A 9 35.02 58.07 29.47
CA SER A 9 35.00 56.64 29.85
C SER A 9 34.96 55.75 28.62
N THR A 10 35.96 54.89 28.43
CA THR A 10 35.97 53.88 27.37
C THR A 10 35.33 52.59 27.89
N GLN A 11 34.00 52.51 27.82
CA GLN A 11 33.28 51.24 27.91
C GLN A 11 33.67 50.34 26.73
N ARG A 12 34.26 49.17 27.02
CA ARG A 12 34.56 48.14 26.03
C ARG A 12 33.25 47.43 25.66
N ALA A 13 32.69 47.77 24.50
CA ALA A 13 31.47 47.17 23.99
C ALA A 13 31.65 45.67 23.70
N PRO A 14 30.69 44.80 24.05
CA PRO A 14 30.73 43.39 23.68
C PRO A 14 30.56 43.25 22.15
N SER A 15 31.47 42.50 21.53
CA SER A 15 31.53 42.32 20.08
C SER A 15 30.33 41.54 19.55
N HIS A 16 29.37 42.23 18.93
CA HIS A 16 28.21 41.67 18.20
C HIS A 16 28.57 40.57 17.17
N ARG A 17 29.82 40.53 16.71
CA ARG A 17 30.30 39.52 15.75
C ARG A 17 30.31 38.10 16.33
N LEU A 18 30.51 37.97 17.64
CA LEU A 18 30.62 36.66 18.28
C LEU A 18 29.23 36.01 18.50
N SER A 19 28.19 36.82 18.75
CA SER A 19 26.82 36.32 18.87
C SER A 19 26.23 35.92 17.51
N LEU A 20 26.52 36.69 16.45
CA LEU A 20 26.09 36.34 15.09
C LEU A 20 26.75 35.07 14.57
N ALA A 21 28.05 34.88 14.84
CA ALA A 21 28.77 33.67 14.44
C ALA A 21 28.22 32.42 15.16
N LEU A 22 27.87 32.54 16.45
CA LEU A 22 27.28 31.44 17.21
C LEU A 22 25.88 31.06 16.68
N ILE A 23 25.04 32.06 16.37
CA ILE A 23 23.70 31.83 15.81
C ILE A 23 23.80 31.17 14.43
N ALA A 24 24.72 31.63 13.58
CA ALA A 24 24.93 31.04 12.25
C ALA A 24 25.41 29.58 12.35
N ALA A 25 26.33 29.28 13.27
CA ALA A 25 26.80 27.92 13.50
C ALA A 25 25.70 27.00 14.04
N LEU A 26 24.84 27.50 14.94
CA LEU A 26 23.73 26.74 15.50
C LEU A 26 22.67 26.44 14.43
N CYS A 27 22.33 27.42 13.58
CA CYS A 27 21.40 27.22 12.45
C CYS A 27 21.97 26.24 11.41
N GLY A 28 23.28 26.31 11.13
CA GLY A 28 23.94 25.36 10.22
C GLY A 28 23.90 23.92 10.74
N ALA A 29 24.18 23.72 12.03
CA ALA A 29 24.11 22.40 12.66
C ALA A 29 22.66 21.87 12.73
N LEU A 30 21.68 22.74 12.95
CA LEU A 30 20.26 22.36 12.97
C LEU A 30 19.79 21.92 11.58
N LEU A 31 20.19 22.64 10.52
CA LEU A 31 19.90 22.25 9.13
C LEU A 31 20.55 20.91 8.80
N LEU A 32 21.81 20.69 9.18
CA LEU A 32 22.51 19.43 8.95
C LEU A 32 21.83 18.25 9.68
N ALA A 33 21.34 18.47 10.90
CA ALA A 33 20.62 17.47 11.67
C ALA A 33 19.24 17.14 11.06
N MET A 34 18.56 18.11 10.42
CA MET A 34 17.32 17.84 9.68
C MET A 34 17.56 17.02 8.41
N PHE A 35 18.74 17.10 7.78
CA PHE A 35 19.12 16.22 6.67
C PHE A 35 19.65 14.86 7.13
N ALA A 36 20.15 14.73 8.37
CA ALA A 36 20.66 13.47 8.92
C ALA A 36 19.59 12.62 9.63
N GLY A 37 18.41 13.18 9.93
CA GLY A 37 17.35 12.53 10.70
C GLY A 37 16.20 11.99 9.85
N THR A 38 16.41 10.86 9.18
CA THR A 38 15.47 9.70 9.06
C THR A 38 16.00 8.72 8.01
N ALA A 39 17.12 8.05 8.34
CA ALA A 39 17.46 6.78 7.72
C ALA A 39 17.73 5.73 8.79
N SER A 40 16.77 5.55 9.71
CA SER A 40 16.67 4.31 10.49
C SER A 40 15.82 3.30 9.71
N ALA A 41 16.32 2.84 8.57
CA ALA A 41 15.88 1.57 8.00
C ALA A 41 16.67 0.46 8.68
N GLN A 42 16.18 0.05 9.84
CA GLN A 42 16.64 -1.14 10.53
C GLN A 42 16.34 -2.35 9.64
N SER A 43 17.32 -3.26 9.55
CA SER A 43 17.29 -4.52 8.81
C SER A 43 17.48 -4.40 7.29
N SER A 44 18.14 -5.40 6.71
CA SER A 44 18.29 -5.64 5.27
C SER A 44 16.91 -5.88 4.62
N ALA A 45 16.07 -4.84 4.59
CA ALA A 45 14.83 -4.83 3.87
C ALA A 45 15.16 -4.79 2.38
N ALA A 46 14.59 -5.71 1.62
CA ALA A 46 14.76 -5.82 0.18
C ALA A 46 14.18 -4.58 -0.54
N ILE A 47 14.92 -3.47 -0.54
CA ILE A 47 14.58 -2.27 -1.29
C ILE A 47 14.50 -2.68 -2.77
N GLY A 48 13.32 -2.50 -3.37
CA GLY A 48 13.09 -2.72 -4.80
C GLY A 48 12.49 -4.07 -5.22
N ARG A 49 12.20 -5.02 -4.31
CA ARG A 49 11.53 -6.30 -4.72
C ARG A 49 10.01 -6.23 -4.75
N GLY A 50 9.41 -5.26 -4.05
CA GLY A 50 7.98 -5.02 -4.05
C GLY A 50 7.59 -3.98 -5.10
N PHE A 51 6.43 -4.16 -5.74
CA PHE A 51 5.95 -3.24 -6.77
C PHE A 51 4.43 -3.12 -6.77
N THR A 52 3.95 -2.03 -7.35
CA THR A 52 2.56 -1.90 -7.79
C THR A 52 2.56 -1.52 -9.26
N GLY A 53 1.57 -1.98 -10.02
CA GLY A 53 1.49 -1.68 -11.43
C GLY A 53 0.18 -2.07 -12.07
N VAL A 54 0.04 -1.69 -13.33
CA VAL A 54 -1.10 -2.02 -14.19
C VAL A 54 -0.69 -3.14 -15.12
N VAL A 55 -1.47 -4.21 -15.17
CA VAL A 55 -1.23 -5.32 -16.10
C VAL A 55 -1.64 -4.88 -17.50
N ARG A 56 -0.68 -4.89 -18.42
CA ARG A 56 -0.86 -4.49 -19.83
C ARG A 56 -1.02 -5.68 -20.76
N SER A 57 -0.45 -6.83 -20.42
CA SER A 57 -0.69 -8.08 -21.14
C SER A 57 -0.44 -9.30 -20.27
N VAL A 58 -1.09 -10.40 -20.62
CA VAL A 58 -0.96 -11.72 -19.98
C VAL A 58 -0.76 -12.76 -21.08
N SER A 59 0.35 -13.51 -21.02
CA SER A 59 0.53 -14.74 -21.78
C SER A 59 0.39 -15.92 -20.82
N ILE A 60 -0.74 -16.62 -20.90
CA ILE A 60 -1.01 -17.81 -20.08
C ILE A 60 -0.07 -18.95 -20.50
N ILE A 61 0.19 -19.09 -21.79
CA ILE A 61 1.01 -20.16 -22.38
C ILE A 61 2.46 -20.03 -21.92
N ASP A 62 3.02 -18.81 -21.97
CA ASP A 62 4.42 -18.57 -21.61
C ASP A 62 4.61 -18.25 -20.13
N GLY A 63 3.52 -18.15 -19.37
CA GLY A 63 3.52 -17.72 -17.98
C GLY A 63 4.11 -16.32 -17.80
N ARG A 64 3.75 -15.36 -18.66
CA ARG A 64 4.34 -14.01 -18.67
C ARG A 64 3.32 -12.91 -18.44
N LEU A 65 3.74 -11.87 -17.72
CA LEU A 65 2.97 -10.65 -17.51
C LEU A 65 3.79 -9.43 -17.90
N ALA A 66 3.22 -8.52 -18.68
CA ALA A 66 3.79 -7.19 -18.88
C ALA A 66 3.09 -6.20 -17.95
N ILE A 67 3.88 -5.46 -17.18
CA ILE A 67 3.37 -4.56 -16.15
C ILE A 67 3.95 -3.18 -16.37
N GLU A 68 3.08 -2.19 -16.31
CA GLU A 68 3.48 -0.80 -16.26
C GLU A 68 3.46 -0.30 -14.81
N SER A 69 4.58 0.23 -14.34
CA SER A 69 4.68 0.91 -13.05
C SER A 69 5.37 2.25 -13.24
N LYS A 70 4.73 3.33 -12.76
CA LYS A 70 5.25 4.70 -12.84
C LYS A 70 5.75 5.08 -14.25
N GLY A 71 5.00 4.68 -15.29
CA GLY A 71 5.34 4.94 -16.69
C GLY A 71 6.45 4.05 -17.28
N THR A 72 6.96 3.07 -16.53
CA THR A 72 7.96 2.11 -17.02
C THR A 72 7.37 0.72 -17.17
N LEU A 73 7.64 0.08 -18.31
CA LEU A 73 7.22 -1.29 -18.60
C LEU A 73 8.33 -2.27 -18.20
N PHE A 74 7.94 -3.32 -17.48
CA PHE A 74 8.81 -4.48 -17.21
C PHE A 74 8.02 -5.78 -17.32
N GLN A 75 8.73 -6.89 -17.48
CA GLN A 75 8.13 -8.21 -17.65
C GLN A 75 8.37 -9.09 -16.43
N LEU A 76 7.35 -9.87 -16.09
CA LEU A 76 7.43 -10.95 -15.11
C LEU A 76 7.25 -12.30 -15.76
N VAL A 77 7.97 -13.28 -15.22
CA VAL A 77 7.68 -14.71 -15.36
C VAL A 77 6.95 -15.18 -14.12
N VAL A 78 5.83 -15.83 -14.33
CA VAL A 78 5.02 -16.50 -13.33
C VAL A 78 5.33 -17.98 -13.42
N SER A 79 5.83 -18.52 -12.32
CA SER A 79 6.19 -19.93 -12.18
C SER A 79 5.09 -20.69 -11.45
N GLY A 80 5.16 -22.03 -11.44
CA GLY A 80 4.25 -22.85 -10.63
C GLY A 80 4.35 -22.59 -9.11
N SER A 81 5.41 -21.93 -8.64
CA SER A 81 5.57 -21.52 -7.23
C SER A 81 5.05 -20.11 -6.92
N THR A 82 4.57 -19.38 -7.92
CA THR A 82 4.09 -18.01 -7.74
C THR A 82 2.68 -18.04 -7.15
N VAL A 83 2.51 -17.46 -5.97
CA VAL A 83 1.17 -17.32 -5.36
C VAL A 83 0.43 -16.15 -5.99
N ILE A 84 -0.79 -16.39 -6.47
CA ILE A 84 -1.65 -15.36 -7.09
C ILE A 84 -2.94 -15.23 -6.30
N ASP A 85 -3.11 -14.10 -5.63
CA ASP A 85 -4.32 -13.77 -4.90
C ASP A 85 -5.19 -12.83 -5.72
N VAL A 86 -6.47 -13.17 -5.87
CA VAL A 86 -7.49 -12.31 -6.48
C VAL A 86 -8.60 -12.16 -5.46
N PRO A 87 -8.48 -11.19 -4.53
CA PRO A 87 -9.39 -11.10 -3.39
C PRO A 87 -10.86 -11.14 -3.83
N PRO A 88 -11.70 -11.97 -3.17
CA PRO A 88 -11.42 -12.67 -1.91
C PRO A 88 -10.64 -14.00 -2.06
N ASP A 89 -10.43 -14.47 -3.27
CA ASP A 89 -9.81 -15.75 -3.58
C ASP A 89 -8.28 -15.70 -3.44
N GLN A 90 -7.70 -16.84 -3.08
CA GLN A 90 -6.27 -17.01 -2.86
C GLN A 90 -5.74 -18.14 -3.74
N ASP A 91 -4.49 -18.00 -4.16
CA ASP A 91 -3.78 -18.97 -4.98
C ASP A 91 -4.56 -19.49 -6.21
N VAL A 92 -5.16 -18.57 -6.96
CA VAL A 92 -6.03 -18.89 -8.11
C VAL A 92 -5.25 -19.25 -9.38
N GLY A 93 -3.92 -19.18 -9.33
CA GLY A 93 -3.04 -19.36 -10.49
C GLY A 93 -3.25 -18.30 -11.60
N LEU A 94 -2.57 -18.50 -12.74
CA LEU A 94 -2.67 -17.56 -13.87
C LEU A 94 -4.06 -17.54 -14.51
N ALA A 95 -4.74 -18.68 -14.54
CA ALA A 95 -6.07 -18.80 -15.13
C ALA A 95 -7.15 -18.06 -14.32
N GLY A 96 -6.90 -17.80 -13.03
CA GLY A 96 -7.81 -17.03 -12.18
C GLY A 96 -7.63 -15.50 -12.27
N LEU A 97 -6.70 -15.00 -13.09
CA LEU A 97 -6.55 -13.56 -13.29
C LEU A 97 -7.76 -12.96 -14.05
N PRO A 98 -8.07 -11.67 -13.83
CA PRO A 98 -9.11 -10.99 -14.58
C PRO A 98 -8.90 -11.06 -16.10
N ILE A 99 -9.97 -11.35 -16.84
CA ILE A 99 -9.97 -11.46 -18.31
C ILE A 99 -9.73 -10.08 -18.94
N ALA A 100 -10.32 -9.04 -18.35
CA ALA A 100 -10.12 -7.66 -18.80
C ALA A 100 -8.74 -7.17 -18.36
N LEU A 101 -7.92 -6.69 -19.30
CA LEU A 101 -6.62 -6.06 -19.02
C LEU A 101 -6.80 -4.71 -18.31
N GLY A 102 -5.70 -4.18 -17.76
CA GLY A 102 -5.71 -2.87 -17.09
C GLY A 102 -5.99 -2.93 -15.59
N PHE A 103 -6.21 -4.11 -15.02
CA PHE A 103 -6.31 -4.27 -13.58
C PHE A 103 -4.99 -3.97 -12.88
N ARG A 104 -5.09 -3.48 -11.65
CA ARG A 104 -3.95 -3.13 -10.81
C ARG A 104 -3.53 -4.34 -10.00
N ILE A 105 -2.22 -4.49 -9.82
CA ILE A 105 -1.64 -5.51 -8.95
C ILE A 105 -0.62 -4.89 -8.01
N ALA A 106 -0.48 -5.52 -6.85
CA ALA A 106 0.72 -5.45 -6.02
C ALA A 106 1.47 -6.76 -6.18
N GLY A 107 2.79 -6.72 -6.22
CA GLY A 107 3.57 -7.94 -6.36
C GLY A 107 4.93 -7.87 -5.70
N SER A 108 5.52 -9.05 -5.54
CA SER A 108 6.88 -9.26 -5.07
C SER A 108 7.63 -10.17 -6.01
N VAL A 109 8.90 -9.86 -6.27
CA VAL A 109 9.76 -10.57 -7.20
C VAL A 109 11.05 -11.07 -6.54
N ASP A 110 11.82 -11.87 -7.28
CA ASP A 110 13.11 -12.43 -6.88
C ASP A 110 14.23 -11.40 -6.69
N LYS A 111 14.28 -10.37 -7.54
CA LYS A 111 15.33 -9.33 -7.57
C LYS A 111 14.74 -7.94 -7.63
N ALA A 112 15.56 -6.92 -7.40
CA ALA A 112 15.10 -5.54 -7.49
C ALA A 112 14.53 -5.23 -8.90
N ILE A 113 13.41 -4.52 -8.97
CA ILE A 113 12.75 -4.10 -10.22
C ILE A 113 13.29 -2.77 -10.73
N THR A 114 13.83 -1.93 -9.84
CA THR A 114 14.35 -0.59 -10.16
C THR A 114 15.73 -0.39 -9.57
N ASP A 115 16.52 0.45 -10.23
CA ASP A 115 17.80 0.92 -9.71
C ASP A 115 17.62 1.98 -8.59
N ALA A 116 18.73 2.52 -8.12
CA ALA A 116 18.75 3.56 -7.08
C ALA A 116 18.06 4.87 -7.50
N ASN A 117 17.91 5.11 -8.81
CA ASN A 117 17.24 6.27 -9.37
C ASN A 117 15.75 6.01 -9.65
N GLY A 118 15.25 4.80 -9.37
CA GLY A 118 13.87 4.42 -9.62
C GLY A 118 13.58 4.04 -11.08
N ILE A 119 14.60 3.83 -11.91
CA ILE A 119 14.46 3.38 -13.30
C ILE A 119 14.31 1.87 -13.31
N ALA A 120 13.30 1.34 -14.02
CA ALA A 120 13.09 -0.10 -14.04
C ALA A 120 14.18 -0.82 -14.86
N PHE A 121 14.60 -1.99 -14.38
CA PHE A 121 15.48 -2.86 -15.14
C PHE A 121 14.73 -3.48 -16.33
N SER A 122 15.43 -3.67 -17.44
CA SER A 122 14.91 -4.35 -18.64
C SER A 122 14.87 -5.88 -18.50
N GLU A 123 15.51 -6.43 -17.48
CA GLU A 123 15.54 -7.87 -17.20
C GLU A 123 14.17 -8.38 -16.74
N ILE A 124 13.81 -9.57 -17.22
CA ILE A 124 12.62 -10.29 -16.76
C ILE A 124 12.81 -10.70 -15.29
N ARG A 125 11.80 -10.46 -14.46
CA ARG A 125 11.81 -10.85 -13.03
C ARG A 125 10.91 -12.06 -12.78
N ILE A 126 11.25 -12.87 -11.79
CA ILE A 126 10.44 -14.01 -11.40
C ILE A 126 9.48 -13.55 -10.30
N ALA A 127 8.19 -13.65 -10.57
CA ALA A 127 7.15 -13.33 -9.61
C ALA A 127 7.16 -14.34 -8.45
N ARG A 128 7.18 -13.85 -7.22
CA ARG A 128 7.01 -14.67 -6.00
C ARG A 128 5.57 -14.63 -5.52
N LYS A 129 4.98 -13.43 -5.51
CA LYS A 129 3.60 -13.22 -5.11
C LYS A 129 2.98 -12.10 -5.94
N ILE A 130 1.73 -12.28 -6.35
CA ILE A 130 0.90 -11.29 -7.03
C ILE A 130 -0.42 -11.20 -6.28
N ILE A 131 -0.88 -9.98 -6.03
CA ILE A 131 -2.20 -9.70 -5.45
C ILE A 131 -2.90 -8.72 -6.37
N VAL A 132 -4.07 -9.09 -6.89
CA VAL A 132 -4.93 -8.15 -7.60
C VAL A 132 -5.48 -7.13 -6.61
N ILE A 133 -5.27 -5.85 -6.92
CA ILE A 133 -5.80 -4.73 -6.12
C ILE A 133 -7.22 -4.47 -6.64
N PRO A 134 -8.25 -4.80 -5.86
CA PRO A 134 -9.62 -4.60 -6.31
C PRO A 134 -9.96 -3.10 -6.36
N GLU A 135 -10.70 -2.68 -7.37
CA GLU A 135 -11.14 -1.28 -7.51
C GLU A 135 -12.19 -0.90 -6.46
N LYS A 136 -12.96 -1.89 -5.99
CA LYS A 136 -14.05 -1.74 -5.03
C LYS A 136 -13.87 -2.72 -3.89
N ALA A 137 -14.53 -2.46 -2.76
CA ALA A 137 -14.57 -3.41 -1.66
C ALA A 137 -15.13 -4.77 -2.14
N THR A 138 -14.35 -5.83 -1.96
CA THR A 138 -14.68 -7.20 -2.35
C THR A 138 -15.60 -7.90 -1.35
N ARG A 139 -15.80 -7.28 -0.18
CA ARG A 139 -16.73 -7.72 0.86
C ARG A 139 -17.59 -6.54 1.29
N SER A 140 -18.89 -6.76 1.36
CA SER A 140 -19.84 -5.83 1.95
C SER A 140 -20.68 -6.54 2.98
N HIS A 141 -20.99 -5.88 4.08
CA HIS A 141 -21.91 -6.39 5.09
C HIS A 141 -23.32 -5.94 4.72
N LYS A 142 -24.28 -6.87 4.69
CA LYS A 142 -25.71 -6.53 4.56
C LYS A 142 -26.41 -6.93 5.86
N ARG A 143 -27.14 -5.98 6.45
CA ARG A 143 -28.07 -6.30 7.54
C ARG A 143 -29.28 -6.99 6.96
N THR A 144 -29.66 -8.11 7.55
CA THR A 144 -30.76 -8.95 7.11
C THR A 144 -31.49 -9.50 8.33
N ILE A 145 -32.67 -10.06 8.12
CA ILE A 145 -33.41 -10.82 9.12
C ILE A 145 -33.48 -12.28 8.72
N ALA A 146 -33.38 -13.19 9.68
CA ALA A 146 -33.64 -14.62 9.47
C ALA A 146 -35.13 -14.82 9.15
N ALA A 147 -35.47 -15.02 7.87
CA ALA A 147 -36.85 -15.14 7.41
C ALA A 147 -37.35 -16.60 7.39
N GLY A 148 -36.44 -17.55 7.25
CA GLY A 148 -36.72 -18.98 7.27
C GLY A 148 -35.56 -19.78 7.83
N LYS A 149 -35.84 -20.93 8.44
CA LYS A 149 -34.85 -21.87 8.95
C LYS A 149 -35.39 -23.29 8.78
N GLN A 150 -34.56 -24.19 8.26
CA GLN A 150 -34.85 -25.62 8.16
C GLN A 150 -33.61 -26.40 8.61
N GLY A 151 -33.63 -26.92 9.83
CA GLY A 151 -32.42 -27.45 10.46
C GLY A 151 -31.35 -26.35 10.58
N ASP A 152 -30.17 -26.61 10.03
CA ASP A 152 -29.06 -25.64 9.97
C ASP A 152 -29.06 -24.78 8.70
N ASP A 153 -30.03 -24.96 7.80
CA ASP A 153 -30.17 -24.11 6.62
C ASP A 153 -30.99 -22.86 6.96
N LEU A 154 -30.51 -21.70 6.52
CA LEU A 154 -31.08 -20.41 6.85
C LEU A 154 -31.43 -19.63 5.59
N THR A 155 -32.63 -19.07 5.56
CA THR A 155 -33.03 -18.10 4.54
C THR A 155 -33.04 -16.72 5.18
N ALA A 156 -32.21 -15.83 4.66
CA ALA A 156 -32.14 -14.44 5.12
C ALA A 156 -32.87 -13.51 4.16
N LEU A 157 -33.51 -12.48 4.71
CA LEU A 157 -34.20 -11.43 3.96
C LEU A 157 -33.56 -10.09 4.25
N ASP A 158 -33.20 -9.36 3.21
CA ASP A 158 -32.65 -8.02 3.36
C ASP A 158 -33.69 -6.89 3.27
N ALA A 159 -33.23 -5.65 3.45
CA ALA A 159 -34.10 -4.46 3.44
C ALA A 159 -34.78 -4.20 2.09
N ASP A 160 -34.25 -4.76 1.00
CA ASP A 160 -34.82 -4.64 -0.34
C ASP A 160 -35.80 -5.79 -0.64
N GLY A 161 -36.03 -6.68 0.34
CA GLY A 161 -36.87 -7.87 0.19
C GLY A 161 -36.21 -9.02 -0.58
N VAL A 162 -34.90 -8.95 -0.83
CA VAL A 162 -34.17 -10.02 -1.52
C VAL A 162 -33.85 -11.13 -0.53
N LYS A 163 -34.17 -12.37 -0.93
CA LYS A 163 -33.89 -13.58 -0.16
C LYS A 163 -32.52 -14.13 -0.53
N THR A 164 -31.76 -14.53 0.48
CA THR A 164 -30.47 -15.21 0.32
C THR A 164 -30.50 -16.52 1.10
N GLU A 165 -30.23 -17.64 0.41
CA GLU A 165 -30.09 -18.94 1.05
C GLU A 165 -28.67 -19.10 1.59
N LEU A 166 -28.57 -19.55 2.85
CA LEU A 166 -27.34 -19.75 3.59
C LEU A 166 -27.32 -21.18 4.16
N PRO A 167 -26.97 -22.17 3.32
CA PRO A 167 -26.99 -23.57 3.73
C PRO A 167 -25.94 -23.85 4.81
N GLY A 168 -26.33 -24.58 5.85
CA GLY A 168 -25.48 -24.96 6.99
C GLY A 168 -25.00 -23.79 7.86
N ARG A 169 -25.66 -22.63 7.79
CA ARG A 169 -25.27 -21.38 8.49
C ARG A 169 -26.26 -20.93 9.56
N GLY A 170 -27.28 -21.74 9.86
CA GLY A 170 -28.39 -21.44 10.77
C GLY A 170 -28.19 -21.88 12.22
N ALA A 171 -27.08 -22.52 12.56
CA ALA A 171 -26.78 -22.94 13.92
C ALA A 171 -26.74 -21.72 14.86
N GLY A 172 -27.55 -21.75 15.93
CA GLY A 172 -27.62 -20.67 16.92
C GLY A 172 -28.36 -19.40 16.46
N ILE A 173 -29.05 -19.43 15.31
CA ILE A 173 -29.85 -18.32 14.78
C ILE A 173 -31.31 -18.74 14.74
N GLU A 174 -32.22 -17.90 15.23
CA GLU A 174 -33.65 -18.14 15.20
C GLU A 174 -34.38 -17.26 14.19
N LYS A 175 -35.57 -17.69 13.77
CA LYS A 175 -36.39 -16.91 12.84
C LYS A 175 -36.78 -15.58 13.48
N GLY A 176 -36.53 -14.48 12.76
CA GLY A 176 -36.73 -13.12 13.24
C GLY A 176 -35.45 -12.44 13.71
N ASP A 177 -34.35 -13.18 13.92
CA ASP A 177 -33.08 -12.61 14.35
C ASP A 177 -32.51 -11.65 13.30
N ALA A 178 -32.01 -10.51 13.77
CA ALA A 178 -31.23 -9.59 12.96
C ALA A 178 -29.80 -10.12 12.82
N ILE A 179 -29.40 -10.43 11.60
CA ILE A 179 -28.08 -10.99 11.29
C ILE A 179 -27.36 -10.14 10.26
N ILE A 180 -26.02 -10.17 10.32
CA ILE A 180 -25.17 -9.51 9.33
C ILE A 180 -24.59 -10.59 8.43
N ILE A 181 -24.85 -10.46 7.13
CA ILE A 181 -24.29 -11.34 6.12
C ILE A 181 -23.11 -10.64 5.46
N LEU A 182 -22.01 -11.37 5.37
CA LEU A 182 -20.88 -11.00 4.52
C LEU A 182 -21.22 -11.37 3.08
N VAL A 183 -21.59 -10.37 2.30
CA VAL A 183 -21.82 -10.52 0.86
C VAL A 183 -20.49 -10.27 0.15
N GLN A 184 -20.00 -11.31 -0.53
CA GLN A 184 -18.90 -11.15 -1.46
C GLN A 184 -19.44 -10.45 -2.71
N ARG A 185 -18.86 -9.30 -3.05
CA ARG A 185 -19.15 -8.66 -4.33
C ARG A 185 -18.20 -9.28 -5.34
N ALA A 186 -18.74 -9.92 -6.37
CA ALA A 186 -17.95 -10.30 -7.52
C ALA A 186 -17.25 -9.02 -8.02
N GLY A 187 -15.92 -9.01 -7.96
CA GLY A 187 -15.12 -8.00 -8.66
C GLY A 187 -15.31 -8.26 -10.14
N ARG A 188 -16.33 -7.63 -10.73
CA ARG A 188 -16.48 -7.53 -12.18
C ARG A 188 -16.09 -6.14 -12.61
#